data_AF-A0A7C1HFL3-F1
#
_entry.id   AF-A0A7C1HFL3-F1
#
_cell.length_a   1.000
_cell.length_b   1.000
_cell.length_c   1.000
_cell.angle_alpha   90.00
_cell.angle_beta   90.00
_cell.angle_gamma   90.00
#
_symmetry.space_group_name_H-M   'P 1'
#
loop_
_entity.id
_entity.type
_entity.pdbx_description
1 polymer ?
#
loop_
_entity_poly.entity_id
_entity_poly.type
_entity_poly.pdbx_seq_one_letter_code
_entity_poly.pdbx_strand_id
1 'polypeptide(L)'
;PMMGLAQHRFEVPVTKGTSGVLFLPPPRTDDFTAGPCIRCARCVDICPMRLVPCDAATFSEAGMLDKAEANGAGDCIECGSCAYVCPARRHLVQSIKVSKPAVLARRAERAKGA
;
A
#
# COMPACT_ATOMS: atom_id res chain seq x y z
N PRO A 1 2.80 2.24 -11.49
CA PRO A 1 4.09 2.15 -10.75
C PRO A 1 4.06 1.00 -9.71
N MET A 2 5.09 0.16 -9.64
CA MET A 2 5.28 -0.94 -8.65
C MET A 2 4.03 -1.80 -8.32
N MET A 3 3.12 -2.00 -9.30
CA MET A 3 1.87 -2.75 -9.13
C MET A 3 2.05 -4.27 -9.26
N GLY A 4 3.24 -4.73 -9.62
CA GLY A 4 3.55 -6.15 -9.78
C GLY A 4 3.58 -6.89 -8.44
N LEU A 5 3.31 -8.20 -8.50
CA LEU A 5 3.47 -9.09 -7.36
C LEU A 5 4.95 -9.49 -7.23
N ALA A 6 5.50 -9.35 -6.03
CA ALA A 6 6.84 -9.85 -5.73
C ALA A 6 6.85 -11.38 -5.83
N GLN A 7 7.83 -11.92 -6.55
CA GLN A 7 8.02 -13.37 -6.70
C GLN A 7 9.19 -13.84 -5.86
N HIS A 8 9.03 -14.95 -5.16
CA HIS A 8 10.07 -15.56 -4.32
C HIS A 8 10.81 -16.69 -5.03
N ARG A 9 10.35 -17.09 -6.22
CA ARG A 9 10.78 -18.27 -6.96
C ARG A 9 10.80 -17.96 -8.46
N PHE A 10 11.76 -18.53 -9.19
CA PHE A 10 11.91 -18.31 -10.63
C PHE A 10 11.01 -19.22 -11.48
N GLU A 11 10.44 -20.25 -10.87
CA GLU A 11 9.57 -21.23 -11.52
C GLU A 11 8.13 -20.72 -11.75
N VAL A 12 7.81 -19.51 -11.29
CA VAL A 12 6.48 -18.94 -11.46
C VAL A 12 6.26 -18.54 -12.92
N PRO A 13 5.25 -19.09 -13.62
CA PRO A 13 5.05 -18.81 -15.04
C PRO A 13 4.56 -17.37 -15.26
N VAL A 14 4.98 -16.78 -16.38
CA VAL A 14 4.38 -15.54 -16.89
C VAL A 14 3.07 -15.88 -17.62
N THR A 15 2.07 -15.02 -17.47
CA THR A 15 0.77 -15.18 -18.15
C THR A 15 0.55 -14.03 -19.13
N LYS A 16 -0.50 -14.10 -19.95
CA LYS A 16 -0.91 -13.00 -20.83
C LYS A 16 -1.10 -11.66 -20.07
N GLY A 17 -1.44 -11.73 -18.78
CA GLY A 17 -1.58 -10.55 -17.92
C GLY A 17 -0.25 -9.95 -17.43
N THR A 18 0.89 -10.61 -17.67
CA THR A 18 2.20 -10.15 -17.24
C THR A 18 2.72 -9.10 -18.22
N SER A 19 2.67 -7.83 -17.85
CA SER A 19 3.19 -6.73 -18.67
C SER A 19 4.72 -6.61 -18.67
N GLY A 20 5.39 -7.20 -17.68
CA GLY A 20 6.85 -7.19 -17.59
C GLY A 20 7.37 -7.84 -16.30
N VAL A 21 8.66 -8.15 -16.29
CA VAL A 21 9.39 -8.69 -15.14
C VAL A 21 10.46 -7.67 -14.76
N LEU A 22 10.46 -7.24 -13.49
CA LEU A 22 11.39 -6.25 -12.97
C LEU A 22 12.40 -6.92 -12.04
N PHE A 23 13.68 -6.84 -12.39
CA PHE A 23 14.78 -7.27 -11.52
C PHE A 23 15.29 -6.08 -10.71
N LEU A 24 15.29 -6.20 -9.39
CA LEU A 24 15.80 -5.19 -8.47
C LEU A 24 17.18 -5.62 -7.94
N PRO A 25 18.22 -4.79 -8.04
CA PRO A 25 19.53 -5.15 -7.52
C PRO A 25 19.54 -5.18 -5.97
N PRO A 26 20.33 -6.08 -5.33
CA PRO A 26 20.66 -5.98 -3.91
C PRO A 26 21.39 -4.64 -3.66
N PRO A 27 21.24 -3.96 -2.50
CA PRO A 27 20.92 -4.48 -1.15
C PRO A 27 19.47 -4.22 -0.69
N ARG A 28 18.53 -4.05 -1.62
CA ARG A 28 17.14 -3.63 -1.27
C ARG A 28 16.25 -4.76 -0.75
N THR A 29 16.73 -6.00 -0.76
CA THR A 29 15.92 -7.21 -0.57
C THR A 29 16.22 -7.97 0.71
N ASP A 30 17.21 -7.52 1.48
CA ASP A 30 18.00 -8.47 2.28
C ASP A 30 17.51 -8.56 3.74
N ASP A 31 16.81 -7.55 4.25
CA ASP A 31 16.19 -7.56 5.59
C ASP A 31 15.00 -6.58 5.70
N PHE A 32 13.78 -6.99 5.36
CA PHE A 32 12.59 -6.13 5.45
C PHE A 32 11.99 -6.06 6.87
N THR A 33 12.79 -5.67 7.87
CA THR A 33 12.24 -5.38 9.21
C THR A 33 11.56 -4.01 9.19
N ALA A 34 10.24 -3.99 9.36
CA ALA A 34 9.49 -2.75 9.46
C ALA A 34 9.86 -1.99 10.74
N GLY A 35 10.30 -0.75 10.59
CA GLY A 35 10.59 0.17 11.69
C GLY A 35 9.47 1.17 11.94
N PRO A 36 9.56 1.95 13.04
CA PRO A 36 8.59 3.01 13.34
C PRO A 36 8.65 4.15 12.32
N CYS A 37 7.52 4.81 12.11
CA CYS A 37 7.45 5.98 11.24
C CYS A 37 8.27 7.14 11.83
N ILE A 38 9.26 7.64 11.07
CA ILE A 38 10.07 8.81 11.46
C ILE A 38 9.54 10.15 10.91
N ARG A 39 8.31 10.16 10.37
CA ARG A 39 7.63 11.36 9.83
C ARG A 39 8.43 12.16 8.78
N CYS A 40 9.21 11.48 7.95
CA CYS A 40 10.03 12.11 6.90
C CYS A 40 9.26 12.64 5.66
N ALA A 41 7.93 12.56 5.63
CA ALA A 41 7.03 12.99 4.53
C ALA A 41 7.23 12.37 3.12
N ARG A 42 8.31 11.63 2.83
CA ARG A 42 8.58 11.04 1.50
C ARG A 42 7.42 10.25 0.88
N CYS A 43 6.63 9.55 1.70
CA CYS A 43 5.47 8.79 1.24
C CYS A 43 4.32 9.67 0.72
N VAL A 44 4.22 10.92 1.20
CA VAL A 44 3.25 11.93 0.77
C VAL A 44 3.71 12.51 -0.57
N ASP A 45 4.98 12.90 -0.67
CA ASP A 45 5.56 13.54 -1.86
C ASP A 45 5.45 12.67 -3.11
N ILE A 46 5.64 11.35 -2.97
CA ILE A 46 5.59 10.41 -4.10
C ILE A 46 4.17 9.91 -4.42
N CYS A 47 3.17 10.21 -3.60
CA CYS A 47 1.85 9.62 -3.77
C CYS A 47 1.13 10.21 -4.99
N PRO A 48 0.82 9.42 -6.04
CA PRO A 48 0.14 9.93 -7.23
C PRO A 48 -1.31 10.36 -6.95
N MET A 49 -1.91 9.83 -5.89
CA MET A 49 -3.26 10.18 -5.44
C MET A 49 -3.28 11.33 -4.43
N ARG A 50 -2.12 11.94 -4.12
CA ARG A 50 -1.96 13.03 -3.15
C ARG A 50 -2.54 12.69 -1.77
N LEU A 51 -2.47 11.41 -1.38
CA LEU A 51 -2.88 10.92 -0.06
C LEU A 51 -1.79 11.14 0.98
N VAL A 52 -2.12 10.88 2.25
CA VAL A 52 -1.17 10.76 3.35
C VAL A 52 -1.05 9.27 3.72
N PRO A 53 -0.19 8.47 3.04
CA PRO A 53 -0.26 7.01 3.14
C PRO A 53 0.15 6.50 4.52
N CYS A 54 0.98 7.24 5.26
CA CYS A 54 1.37 6.88 6.62
C CYS A 54 0.18 6.86 7.58
N ASP A 55 -0.78 7.75 7.42
CA ASP A 55 -1.94 7.87 8.29
C ASP A 55 -3.00 6.84 7.89
N ALA A 56 -3.30 6.75 6.59
CA ALA A 56 -4.19 5.73 6.04
C ALA A 56 -3.73 4.30 6.42
N ALA A 57 -2.43 4.01 6.33
CA ALA A 57 -1.89 2.72 6.75
C ALA A 57 -2.00 2.50 8.26
N THR A 58 -1.76 3.52 9.08
CA THR A 58 -1.86 3.40 10.55
C THR A 58 -3.30 3.13 10.99
N PHE A 59 -4.29 3.82 10.41
CA PHE A 59 -5.70 3.54 10.70
C PHE A 59 -6.15 2.18 10.15
N SER A 60 -5.59 1.76 9.02
CA SER A 60 -5.83 0.42 8.46
C SER A 60 -5.28 -0.68 9.35
N GLU A 61 -4.05 -0.52 9.86
CA GLU A 61 -3.40 -1.43 10.82
C GLU A 61 -4.20 -1.52 12.14
N ALA A 62 -4.77 -0.40 12.58
CA ALA A 62 -5.60 -0.34 13.79
C ALA A 62 -7.06 -0.79 13.58
N GLY A 63 -7.46 -1.22 12.36
CA GLY A 63 -8.83 -1.62 12.06
C GLY A 63 -9.87 -0.48 12.13
N MET A 64 -9.43 0.78 12.16
CA MET A 64 -10.30 1.94 12.30
C MET A 64 -10.86 2.35 10.94
N LEU A 65 -11.81 1.58 10.41
CA LEU A 65 -12.30 1.70 9.02
C LEU A 65 -12.79 3.11 8.66
N ASP A 66 -13.52 3.79 9.55
CA ASP A 66 -13.99 5.16 9.30
C ASP A 66 -12.85 6.17 9.14
N LYS A 67 -11.82 6.04 9.99
CA LYS A 67 -10.65 6.92 9.92
C LYS A 67 -9.79 6.56 8.71
N ALA A 68 -9.69 5.27 8.37
CA ALA A 68 -9.00 4.82 7.18
C ALA A 68 -9.67 5.38 5.91
N GLU A 69 -11.00 5.33 5.84
CA GLU A 69 -11.79 5.93 4.76
C GLU A 69 -11.56 7.44 4.66
N ALA A 70 -11.68 8.16 5.78
CA ALA A 70 -11.46 9.61 5.85
C ALA A 70 -10.04 10.03 5.45
N ASN A 71 -9.06 9.12 5.55
CA ASN A 71 -7.67 9.33 5.12
C ASN A 71 -7.38 8.75 3.72
N GLY A 72 -8.41 8.41 2.95
CA GLY A 72 -8.29 8.00 1.55
C GLY A 72 -7.81 6.56 1.34
N ALA A 73 -7.96 5.67 2.32
CA ALA A 73 -7.67 4.25 2.14
C ALA A 73 -8.50 3.63 0.99
N GLY A 74 -9.74 4.08 0.80
CA GLY A 74 -10.61 3.68 -0.31
C GLY A 74 -10.12 4.15 -1.68
N ASP A 75 -9.46 5.31 -1.75
CA ASP A 75 -9.02 5.94 -2.99
C ASP A 75 -7.60 5.51 -3.41
N CYS A 76 -6.90 4.77 -2.55
CA CYS A 76 -5.55 4.28 -2.84
C CYS A 76 -5.55 3.35 -4.07
N ILE A 77 -4.78 3.68 -5.11
CA ILE A 77 -4.63 2.85 -6.33
C ILE A 77 -3.61 1.72 -6.19
N GLU A 78 -3.15 1.43 -4.98
CA GLU A 78 -2.35 0.22 -4.69
C GLU A 78 -0.99 0.12 -5.43
N CYS A 79 -0.45 1.26 -5.85
CA CYS A 79 0.80 1.33 -6.61
C CYS A 79 2.08 1.03 -5.81
N GLY A 80 2.06 1.08 -4.48
CA GLY A 80 3.23 0.71 -3.67
C GLY A 80 4.42 1.69 -3.69
N SER A 81 4.34 2.82 -4.40
CA SER A 81 5.41 3.83 -4.41
C SER A 81 5.78 4.31 -2.99
N CYS A 82 4.80 4.46 -2.11
CA CYS A 82 5.00 4.87 -0.72
C CYS A 82 5.81 3.88 0.11
N ALA A 83 5.58 2.57 -0.06
CA ALA A 83 6.32 1.52 0.63
C ALA A 83 7.76 1.44 0.11
N TYR A 84 7.95 1.63 -1.21
CA TYR A 84 9.27 1.59 -1.85
C TYR A 84 10.22 2.71 -1.41
N VAL A 85 9.70 3.93 -1.17
CA VAL A 85 10.53 5.08 -0.75
C VAL A 85 10.68 5.22 0.77
N CYS A 86 9.95 4.42 1.55
CA CYS A 86 9.91 4.55 3.00
C CYS A 86 11.26 4.15 3.61
N PRO A 87 11.99 5.06 4.29
CA PRO A 87 13.26 4.70 4.93
C PRO A 87 13.07 3.75 6.12
N ALA A 88 11.90 3.80 6.77
CA ALA A 88 11.52 2.90 7.86
C ALA A 88 10.96 1.55 7.37
N ARG A 89 10.94 1.30 6.04
CA ARG A 89 10.45 0.04 5.44
C ARG A 89 9.05 -0.38 5.88
N ARG A 90 8.18 0.60 6.22
CA ARG A 90 6.78 0.32 6.61
C ARG A 90 6.01 -0.31 5.45
N HIS A 91 5.15 -1.28 5.77
CA HIS A 91 4.29 -1.97 4.80
C HIS A 91 3.04 -1.16 4.39
N LEU A 92 3.22 0.13 4.07
CA LEU A 92 2.12 1.10 3.90
C LEU A 92 1.02 0.62 2.93
N VAL A 93 1.41 0.23 1.71
CA VAL A 93 0.44 -0.22 0.69
C VAL A 93 -0.22 -1.54 1.07
N GLN A 94 0.49 -2.43 1.76
CA GLN A 94 -0.03 -3.75 2.13
C GLN A 94 -1.08 -3.63 3.22
N SER A 95 -0.83 -2.80 4.23
CA SER A 95 -1.80 -2.46 5.28
C SER A 95 -3.09 -1.89 4.69
N ILE A 96 -2.97 -0.97 3.72
CA ILE A 96 -4.14 -0.39 3.03
C ILE A 96 -4.85 -1.44 2.16
N LYS A 97 -4.12 -2.27 1.41
CA LYS A 97 -4.70 -3.35 0.58
C LYS A 97 -5.58 -4.30 1.41
N VAL A 98 -5.13 -4.65 2.61
CA VAL A 98 -5.86 -5.56 3.51
C VAL A 98 -7.17 -4.93 4.02
N SER A 99 -7.15 -3.63 4.37
CA SER A 99 -8.33 -2.95 4.93
C SER A 99 -9.32 -2.44 3.87
N LYS A 100 -8.85 -2.17 2.65
CA LYS A 100 -9.62 -1.49 1.60
C LYS A 100 -10.96 -2.17 1.25
N PRO A 101 -11.07 -3.51 1.11
CA PRO A 101 -12.36 -4.15 0.86
C PRO A 101 -13.39 -3.85 1.97
N ALA A 102 -12.96 -3.87 3.23
CA ALA A 102 -13.82 -3.56 4.37
C ALA A 102 -14.22 -2.07 4.41
N VAL A 103 -13.30 -1.17 4.06
CA VAL A 103 -13.59 0.26 3.90
C VAL A 103 -14.66 0.49 2.82
N LEU A 104 -14.51 -0.13 1.65
CA LEU A 104 -15.46 0.02 0.55
C LEU A 104 -16.84 -0.58 0.86
N ALA A 105 -16.89 -1.74 1.54
CA ALA A 105 -18.14 -2.33 1.98
C ALA A 105 -18.90 -1.38 2.93
N ARG A 106 -18.20 -0.81 3.93
CA ARG A 106 -18.77 0.14 4.89
C ARG A 106 -19.22 1.45 4.24
N ARG A 107 -18.48 1.94 3.24
CA ARG A 107 -18.89 3.09 2.41
C ARG A 107 -20.20 2.82 1.68
N ALA A 108 -20.34 1.63 1.09
CA ALA A 108 -21.54 1.24 0.37
C ALA A 108 -22.76 1.08 1.29
N GLU A 109 -22.57 0.54 2.51
CA GLU A 109 -23.64 0.46 3.53
C GLU A 109 -24.14 1.85 3.93
N ARG A 110 -23.23 2.80 4.17
CA ARG A 110 -23.58 4.20 4.47
C ARG A 110 -24.36 4.87 3.35
N ALA A 111 -23.98 4.63 2.11
CA ALA A 111 -24.67 5.20 0.94
C ALA A 111 -26.09 4.64 0.73
N LYS A 112 -26.41 3.46 1.27
CA LYS A 112 -27.76 2.87 1.22
C LYS A 112 -28.67 3.35 2.36
N GLY A 113 -28.09 3.85 3.45
CA GLY A 113 -28.82 4.34 4.62
C GLY A 113 -29.08 5.85 4.63
N ALA A 114 -28.65 6.57 3.59
CA ALA A 114 -28.88 7.99 3.36
C ALA A 114 -29.92 8.17 2.24
#